data_AF-A0A954HB86-F1
#
_entry.id   AF-A0A954HB86-F1
#
_cell.length_a   1.000
_cell.length_b   1.000
_cell.length_c   1.000
_cell.angle_alpha   90.00
_cell.angle_beta   90.00
_cell.angle_gamma   90.00
#
_symmetry.space_group_name_H-M   'P 1'
#
loop_
_entity.id
_entity.type
_entity.pdbx_description
1 polymer ?
#
loop_
_entity_poly.entity_id
_entity_poly.type
_entity_poly.pdbx_seq_one_letter_code
_entity_poly.pdbx_strand_id
1 'polypeptide(L)'
;MNFLILRVDSHNMIATELESLQANPDWVRVLIAYQEAEQQLPEEQSCVGRLLEISAVDSQQLSAIHGNLIALDLLRFELPDRHSGLHYKVTTLGKQSLNLLEKIGDETSHTEAA
;
A
#
# COMPACT_ATOMS: atom_id res chain seq x y z
N MET A 1 32.90 -13.57 5.90
CA MET A 1 32.56 -12.88 4.64
C MET A 1 31.65 -11.71 4.99
N ASN A 2 32.15 -10.48 4.84
CA ASN A 2 31.35 -9.27 5.01
C ASN A 2 30.44 -9.13 3.80
N PHE A 3 29.13 -9.21 3.98
CA PHE A 3 28.18 -8.80 2.96
C PHE A 3 27.92 -7.30 3.11
N LEU A 4 28.61 -6.52 2.29
CA LEU A 4 28.29 -5.12 2.05
C LEU A 4 27.20 -5.11 0.97
N ILE A 5 25.94 -5.30 1.37
CA ILE A 5 24.81 -5.18 0.44
C ILE A 5 24.54 -3.70 0.20
N LEU A 6 24.47 -3.38 -1.08
CA LEU A 6 24.55 -2.07 -1.69
C LEU A 6 23.39 -1.16 -1.26
N ARG A 7 23.74 0.05 -0.82
CA ARG A 7 22.83 1.17 -0.57
C ARG A 7 22.27 1.79 -1.88
N VAL A 8 22.26 1.03 -2.97
CA VAL A 8 21.98 1.52 -4.34
C VAL A 8 20.56 1.14 -4.82
N ASP A 9 19.91 0.13 -4.26
CA ASP A 9 18.67 -0.40 -4.86
C ASP A 9 17.35 0.19 -4.34
N SER A 10 17.32 0.78 -3.13
CA SER A 10 16.06 1.21 -2.50
C SER A 10 15.35 2.35 -3.23
N HIS A 11 16.09 3.28 -3.85
CA HIS A 11 15.49 4.42 -4.55
C HIS A 11 14.88 4.02 -5.90
N ASN A 12 15.49 3.04 -6.58
CA ASN A 12 15.04 2.57 -7.88
C ASN A 12 13.83 1.64 -7.76
N MET A 13 13.78 0.84 -6.69
CA MET A 13 12.59 0.05 -6.33
C MET A 13 11.40 1.00 -6.11
N ILE A 14 11.51 1.92 -5.15
CA ILE A 14 10.41 2.86 -4.82
C ILE A 14 9.89 3.62 -6.06
N ALA A 15 10.75 4.00 -7.00
CA ALA A 15 10.33 4.65 -8.24
C ALA A 15 9.40 3.76 -9.09
N THR A 16 9.71 2.47 -9.21
CA THR A 16 8.93 1.50 -9.99
C THR A 16 7.56 1.23 -9.36
N GLU A 17 7.50 1.10 -8.03
CA GLU A 17 6.23 0.96 -7.31
C GLU A 17 5.39 2.24 -7.38
N LEU A 18 6.05 3.41 -7.31
CA LEU A 18 5.38 4.70 -7.42
C LEU A 18 4.74 4.90 -8.80
N GLU A 19 5.46 4.60 -9.88
CA GLU A 19 4.93 4.61 -11.25
C GLU A 19 3.73 3.67 -11.38
N SER A 20 3.82 2.48 -10.79
CA SER A 20 2.73 1.50 -10.79
C SER A 20 1.48 2.04 -10.08
N LEU A 21 1.65 2.71 -8.93
CA LEU A 21 0.53 3.31 -8.20
C LEU A 21 -0.08 4.51 -8.95
N GLN A 22 0.74 5.36 -9.58
CA GLN A 22 0.24 6.48 -10.41
C GLN A 22 -0.59 5.99 -11.60
N ALA A 23 -0.16 4.90 -12.23
CA ALA A 23 -0.88 4.30 -13.36
C ALA A 23 -2.18 3.59 -12.95
N ASN A 24 -2.34 3.25 -11.67
CA ASN A 24 -3.45 2.43 -11.16
C ASN A 24 -4.11 3.10 -9.94
N PRO A 25 -5.00 4.10 -10.14
CA PRO A 25 -5.61 4.86 -9.04
C PRO A 25 -6.45 3.99 -8.10
N ASP A 26 -7.05 2.91 -8.58
CA ASP A 26 -7.80 1.98 -7.72
C ASP A 26 -6.88 1.24 -6.74
N TRP A 27 -5.61 1.00 -7.10
CA TRP A 27 -4.65 0.39 -6.18
C TRP A 27 -4.32 1.33 -5.03
N VAL A 28 -4.19 2.62 -5.33
CA VAL A 28 -4.00 3.68 -4.33
C VAL A 28 -5.20 3.73 -3.39
N ARG A 29 -6.43 3.69 -3.91
CA ARG A 29 -7.66 3.65 -3.08
C ARG A 29 -7.68 2.45 -2.15
N VAL A 30 -7.32 1.26 -2.66
CA VAL A 30 -7.27 0.05 -1.83
C VAL A 30 -6.21 0.17 -0.74
N LEU A 31 -5.03 0.68 -1.06
CA LEU A 31 -3.93 0.82 -0.10
C LEU A 31 -4.26 1.85 0.99
N ILE A 32 -4.88 2.98 0.62
CA ILE A 32 -5.39 3.99 1.56
C ILE A 32 -6.44 3.37 2.48
N ALA A 33 -7.40 2.61 1.94
CA ALA A 33 -8.44 1.98 2.75
C ALA A 33 -7.86 1.04 3.82
N TYR A 34 -6.80 0.29 3.50
CA TYR A 34 -6.09 -0.51 4.50
C TYR A 34 -5.35 0.34 5.53
N GLN A 35 -4.70 1.43 5.11
CA GLN A 35 -4.03 2.35 6.03
C GLN A 35 -5.02 3.01 7.01
N GLU A 36 -6.18 3.43 6.53
CA GLU A 36 -7.25 3.99 7.35
C GLU A 36 -7.82 2.94 8.31
N ALA A 37 -8.08 1.73 7.81
CA ALA A 37 -8.57 0.64 8.63
C ALA A 37 -7.59 0.27 9.75
N GLU A 38 -6.27 0.28 9.49
CA GLU A 38 -5.24 0.10 10.52
C GLU A 38 -5.32 1.15 11.63
N GLN A 39 -5.60 2.41 11.29
CA GLN A 39 -5.68 3.52 12.26
C GLN A 39 -6.93 3.43 13.13
N GLN A 40 -7.96 2.72 12.67
CA GLN A 40 -9.23 2.54 13.37
C GLN A 40 -9.27 1.26 14.22
N LEU A 41 -8.22 0.44 14.19
CA LEU A 41 -8.15 -0.77 15.01
C LEU A 41 -8.08 -0.43 16.50
N PRO A 42 -8.74 -1.23 17.37
CA PRO A 42 -8.47 -1.19 18.81
C PRO A 42 -6.98 -1.43 19.10
N GLU A 43 -6.44 -0.86 20.18
CA GLU A 43 -5.00 -0.99 20.54
C GLU A 43 -4.52 -2.45 20.64
N GLU A 44 -5.43 -3.37 20.91
CA GLU A 44 -5.19 -4.81 21.05
C GLU A 44 -5.10 -5.53 19.69
N GLN A 45 -5.49 -4.88 18.60
CA GLN A 45 -5.49 -5.42 17.24
C GLN A 45 -4.44 -4.73 16.39
N SER A 46 -3.62 -5.54 15.71
CA SER A 46 -2.46 -5.04 14.94
C SER A 46 -2.60 -5.20 13.42
N CYS A 47 -3.74 -5.71 12.96
CA CYS A 47 -3.96 -6.10 11.58
C CYS A 47 -5.44 -6.06 11.19
N VAL A 48 -5.68 -5.88 9.89
CA VAL A 48 -7.01 -5.70 9.31
C VAL A 48 -7.43 -7.00 8.61
N GLY A 49 -8.70 -7.41 8.75
CA GLY A 49 -9.24 -8.48 7.91
C GLY A 49 -9.27 -8.09 6.43
N ARG A 50 -9.56 -9.04 5.54
CA ARG A 50 -9.69 -8.71 4.11
C ARG A 50 -10.84 -7.73 3.88
N LEU A 51 -10.55 -6.56 3.32
CA LEU A 51 -11.58 -5.61 2.90
C LEU A 51 -12.31 -6.15 1.65
N LEU A 52 -13.63 -6.29 1.76
CA LEU A 52 -14.50 -6.83 0.70
C LEU A 52 -15.19 -5.74 -0.12
N GLU A 53 -15.24 -4.52 0.41
CA GLU A 53 -15.87 -3.36 -0.22
C GLU A 53 -15.01 -2.13 0.05
N ILE A 54 -14.70 -1.38 -1.01
CA ILE A 54 -13.92 -0.15 -0.95
C ILE A 54 -14.59 0.87 -1.86
N SER A 55 -14.78 2.08 -1.35
CA SER A 55 -15.51 3.13 -2.07
C SER A 55 -14.88 3.42 -3.44
N ALA A 56 -15.74 3.49 -4.46
CA ALA A 56 -15.37 3.73 -5.85
C ALA A 56 -14.42 2.68 -6.49
N VAL A 57 -14.30 1.49 -5.89
CA VAL A 57 -13.55 0.36 -6.48
C VAL A 57 -14.51 -0.81 -6.72
N ASP A 58 -14.48 -1.39 -7.92
CA ASP A 58 -15.29 -2.57 -8.23
C ASP A 58 -14.83 -3.78 -7.40
N SER A 59 -15.77 -4.35 -6.64
CA SER A 59 -15.56 -5.56 -5.83
C SER A 59 -14.99 -6.75 -6.63
N GLN A 60 -15.31 -6.87 -7.93
CA GLN A 60 -14.78 -7.94 -8.78
C GLN A 60 -13.28 -7.78 -9.05
N GLN A 61 -12.76 -6.55 -9.01
CA GLN A 61 -11.34 -6.25 -9.21
C GLN A 61 -10.52 -6.42 -7.93
N LEU A 62 -11.15 -6.39 -6.75
CA LEU A 62 -10.44 -6.38 -5.47
C LEU A 62 -9.47 -7.55 -5.35
N SER A 63 -9.84 -8.78 -5.75
CA SER A 63 -8.91 -9.92 -5.68
C SER A 63 -7.62 -9.71 -6.47
N ALA A 64 -7.73 -9.16 -7.68
CA ALA A 64 -6.56 -8.86 -8.52
C ALA A 64 -5.73 -7.72 -7.91
N ILE A 65 -6.40 -6.65 -7.44
CA ILE A 65 -5.72 -5.51 -6.82
C ILE A 65 -4.93 -5.92 -5.57
N HIS A 66 -5.52 -6.74 -4.69
CA HIS A 66 -4.80 -7.29 -3.53
C HIS A 66 -3.56 -8.07 -3.97
N GLY A 67 -3.70 -8.94 -4.98
CA GLY A 67 -2.58 -9.72 -5.51
C GLY A 67 -1.44 -8.84 -6.04
N ASN A 68 -1.77 -7.78 -6.78
CA ASN A 68 -0.77 -6.84 -7.32
C ASN A 68 -0.06 -6.06 -6.20
N LEU A 69 -0.81 -5.55 -5.23
CA LEU A 69 -0.23 -4.84 -4.08
C LEU A 69 0.68 -5.74 -3.24
N ILE A 70 0.36 -7.04 -3.14
CA ILE A 70 1.20 -8.04 -2.49
C ILE A 70 2.46 -8.34 -3.31
N ALA A 71 2.31 -8.51 -4.62
CA ALA A 71 3.45 -8.78 -5.50
C ALA A 71 4.48 -7.64 -5.51
N LEU A 72 4.02 -6.40 -5.28
CA LEU A 72 4.84 -5.20 -5.16
C LEU A 72 5.34 -4.91 -3.73
N ASP A 73 5.09 -5.80 -2.76
CA ASP A 73 5.41 -5.59 -1.34
C ASP A 73 4.84 -4.28 -0.75
N LEU A 74 3.72 -3.78 -1.29
CA LEU A 74 3.00 -2.61 -0.77
C LEU A 74 1.97 -3.01 0.30
N LEU A 75 1.42 -4.21 0.17
CA LEU A 75 0.50 -4.84 1.11
C LEU A 75 1.05 -6.23 1.45
N ARG A 76 1.02 -6.62 2.73
CA ARG A 76 1.37 -7.99 3.12
C ARG A 76 0.20 -8.66 3.80
N PHE A 77 0.21 -9.99 3.82
CA PHE A 77 -0.76 -10.77 4.56
C PHE A 77 -0.11 -11.85 5.42
N GLU A 78 -0.77 -12.19 6.51
CA GLU A 78 -0.38 -13.23 7.45
C GLU A 78 -1.61 -14.08 7.81
N LEU A 79 -1.41 -15.34 8.18
CA LEU A 79 -2.45 -16.22 8.70
C LEU A 79 -2.08 -16.57 10.15
N PRO A 80 -2.52 -15.79 11.14
CA PRO A 80 -2.08 -15.98 12.52
C PRO A 80 -2.61 -17.28 13.14
N ASP A 81 -3.81 -17.71 12.75
CA ASP A 81 -4.34 -19.02 13.10
C ASP A 81 -5.34 -19.53 12.04
N ARG A 82 -5.82 -20.76 12.23
CA ARG A 82 -6.69 -21.48 11.26
C ARG A 82 -8.15 -21.03 11.29
N HIS A 83 -8.54 -20.19 12.25
CA HIS A 83 -9.92 -19.76 12.51
C HIS A 83 -10.15 -18.28 12.21
N SER A 84 -9.12 -17.43 12.30
CA SER A 84 -9.20 -15.98 12.10
C SER A 84 -9.08 -15.53 10.64
N GLY A 85 -8.57 -16.38 9.75
CA GLY A 85 -8.44 -16.06 8.32
C GLY A 85 -7.26 -15.14 8.02
N LEU A 86 -7.22 -14.59 6.79
CA LEU A 86 -6.11 -13.75 6.34
C LEU A 86 -6.17 -12.36 6.97
N HIS A 87 -5.05 -11.93 7.53
CA HIS A 87 -4.84 -10.61 8.10
C HIS A 87 -3.90 -9.82 7.21
N TYR A 88 -4.19 -8.54 7.01
CA TYR A 88 -3.51 -7.66 6.09
C TYR A 88 -2.86 -6.49 6.83
N LYS A 89 -1.75 -6.02 6.26
CA LYS A 89 -1.02 -4.85 6.76
C LYS A 89 -0.33 -4.13 5.61
N VAL A 90 -0.44 -2.81 5.58
CA VAL A 90 0.35 -1.94 4.70
C VAL A 90 1.80 -1.98 5.15
N THR A 91 2.71 -2.30 4.23
CA THR A 91 4.13 -2.40 4.54
C THR A 91 4.74 -1.00 4.76
N THR A 92 5.99 -0.96 5.25
CA THR A 92 6.73 0.31 5.32
C THR A 92 6.88 0.93 3.93
N LEU A 93 7.14 0.11 2.91
CA LEU A 93 7.22 0.53 1.51
C LEU A 93 5.90 1.13 1.04
N GLY A 94 4.77 0.44 1.28
CA GLY A 94 3.43 0.95 0.94
C GLY A 94 3.14 2.31 1.57
N LYS A 95 3.46 2.47 2.86
CA LYS A 95 3.29 3.75 3.58
C LYS A 95 4.18 4.85 2.99
N GLN A 96 5.43 4.54 2.66
CA GLN A 96 6.35 5.51 2.06
C GLN A 96 5.87 5.94 0.66
N SER A 97 5.42 5.00 -0.16
CA SER A 97 4.90 5.29 -1.50
C SER A 97 3.65 6.17 -1.47
N LEU A 98 2.72 5.93 -0.53
CA LEU A 98 1.55 6.80 -0.34
C LEU A 98 1.95 8.24 0.07
N ASN A 99 2.86 8.38 1.04
CA ASN A 99 3.34 9.70 1.46
C ASN A 99 4.05 10.46 0.32
N LEU A 100 4.74 9.75 -0.58
CA LEU A 100 5.38 10.36 -1.75
C LEU A 100 4.36 10.82 -2.80
N LEU A 101 3.32 10.00 -3.05
CA LEU A 101 2.21 10.39 -3.95
C LEU A 101 1.50 11.65 -3.47
N GLU A 102 1.21 11.74 -2.18
CA GLU A 102 0.57 12.92 -1.57
C GLU A 102 1.41 14.17 -1.81
N LYS A 103 2.71 14.12 -1.50
CA LYS A 103 3.63 15.25 -1.73
C LYS A 103 3.70 15.68 -3.19
N ILE A 104 3.71 14.74 -4.14
CA ILE A 104 3.73 15.06 -5.57
C ILE A 104 2.43 15.76 -5.99
N GLY A 105 1.29 15.33 -5.45
CA GLY A 105 -0.01 15.95 -5.69
C GLY A 105 -0.08 17.39 -5.17
N ASP A 106 0.48 17.63 -3.98
CA ASP A 106 0.50 18.96 -3.34
C ASP A 106 1.36 19.98 -4.10
N GLU A 107 2.56 19.58 -4.56
CA GLU A 107 3.49 20.44 -5.31
C GLU A 107 2.98 20.79 -6.71
N THR A 108 2.28 19.85 -7.36
CA THR A 108 1.66 20.09 -8.68
C THR A 108 0.53 21.12 -8.56
N SER A 109 -0.21 21.10 -7.45
CA SER A 109 -1.31 22.02 -7.17
C SER A 109 -0.86 23.45 -6.85
N HIS A 110 0.39 23.66 -6.44
CA HIS A 110 0.96 24.99 -6.13
C HIS A 110 1.63 25.66 -7.34
N THR A 111 1.97 24.91 -8.39
CA THR A 111 2.73 25.43 -9.55
C THR A 111 1.82 26.01 -10.65
N GLU A 112 0.55 25.61 -10.73
CA GLU A 112 -0.42 26.14 -11.72
C GLU A 112 -1.03 27.51 -11.33
N ALA A 113 -0.63 28.09 -10.20
CA ALA A 113 -1.20 29.34 -9.67
C ALA A 113 -0.28 30.59 -9.83
N ALA A 114 0.72 30.57 -10.72
CA ALA A 114 1.68 31.66 -10.92
C ALA A 114 1.66 32.25 -12.34
#